data_AF-A0A3N1QNJ1-F1
#
_entry.id   AF-A0A3N1QNJ1-F1
#
_cell.length_a   1.000
_cell.length_b   1.000
_cell.length_c   1.000
_cell.angle_alpha   90.00
_cell.angle_beta   90.00
_cell.angle_gamma   90.00
#
_symmetry.space_group_name_H-M   'P 1'
#
loop_
_entity.id
_entity.type
_entity.pdbx_description
1 polymer ?
#
loop_
_entity_poly.entity_id
_entity_poly.type
_entity_poly.pdbx_seq_one_letter_code
_entity_poly.pdbx_strand_id
1 'polypeptide(L)'
;MEFRYLGNSGLKISELTYGNWLTHGSQVENDTATACVRAALDVGISTFDTADVYANTQAEVVLGEALKGERRESLEIFTKVYGPTGPKGHNDTGLSRKHITESINGSLKRLQTDYVDLYQAHRYDVETPLEETMQAFADLVRQGKVLYIGVSEWNAQQLRDGAALAKELGIQLISNQPEYSLLWRVIEEEVVPASKELGISQIVWSPIAQGVLTGKYKKGQELPAGSRATDDKGGAGMISRWMRDDVLDAVAQLEPIAADIGLTQAQLSLAWVLHNDNVASAIIGASRPEQVESNAVAAGVALEADVVERIEGVFAGLAETDPTLTQMPTGREA
;
A
#
# COMPACT_ATOMS: atom_id res chain seq x y z
N MET A 1 -10.73 -0.17 15.83
CA MET A 1 -9.67 -0.66 14.93
C MET A 1 -9.38 -2.09 15.27
N GLU A 2 -9.36 -2.97 14.27
CA GLU A 2 -8.93 -4.36 14.40
C GLU A 2 -7.48 -4.53 13.94
N PHE A 3 -6.85 -5.63 14.38
CA PHE A 3 -5.44 -5.91 14.13
C PHE A 3 -5.22 -7.32 13.62
N ARG A 4 -4.35 -7.48 12.62
CA ARG A 4 -3.96 -8.77 12.05
C ARG A 4 -2.47 -9.01 12.20
N TYR A 5 -2.07 -10.27 12.24
CA TYR A 5 -0.65 -10.62 12.11
C TYR A 5 -0.19 -10.32 10.68
N LEU A 6 1.02 -9.79 10.53
CA LEU A 6 1.66 -9.59 9.24
C LEU A 6 2.54 -10.79 8.91
N GLY A 7 2.08 -11.63 7.97
CA GLY A 7 2.71 -12.89 7.64
C GLY A 7 2.72 -13.87 8.82
N ASN A 8 3.55 -14.90 8.73
CA ASN A 8 3.82 -15.83 9.82
C ASN A 8 4.86 -15.23 10.79
N SER A 9 4.50 -14.10 11.41
CA SER A 9 5.36 -13.36 12.33
C SER A 9 4.62 -12.98 13.62
N GLY A 10 5.38 -12.47 14.59
CA GLY A 10 4.81 -11.92 15.83
C GLY A 10 4.30 -10.48 15.70
N LEU A 11 4.50 -9.83 14.55
CA LEU A 11 4.11 -8.44 14.32
C LEU A 11 2.61 -8.36 14.02
N LYS A 12 1.89 -7.55 14.79
CA LYS A 12 0.50 -7.18 14.50
C LYS A 12 0.46 -5.77 13.94
N ILE A 13 -0.44 -5.57 12.98
CA ILE A 13 -0.63 -4.29 12.29
C ILE A 13 -2.13 -3.97 12.26
N SER A 14 -2.48 -2.69 12.15
CA SER A 14 -3.88 -2.30 11.99
C SER A 14 -4.42 -2.76 10.64
N GLU A 15 -5.68 -3.21 10.57
CA GLU A 15 -6.32 -3.63 9.31
C GLU A 15 -6.37 -2.52 8.25
N LEU A 16 -6.23 -1.27 8.67
CA LEU A 16 -6.02 -0.14 7.77
C LEU A 16 -4.66 0.47 8.07
N THR A 17 -3.89 0.70 7.02
CA THR A 17 -2.60 1.40 7.08
C THR A 17 -2.78 2.80 6.48
N TYR A 18 -2.28 3.83 7.16
CA TYR A 18 -2.30 5.18 6.58
C TYR A 18 -1.09 5.37 5.66
N GLY A 19 -1.34 5.56 4.37
CA GLY A 19 -0.33 5.83 3.35
C GLY A 19 -0.26 7.31 2.99
N ASN A 20 0.93 7.92 3.09
CA ASN A 20 1.10 9.37 2.87
C ASN A 20 1.62 9.76 1.47
N TRP A 21 1.44 8.90 0.46
CA TRP A 21 1.85 9.15 -0.93
C TRP A 21 1.26 10.43 -1.53
N LEU A 22 0.09 10.87 -1.05
CA LEU A 22 -0.57 12.11 -1.47
C LEU A 22 0.14 13.41 -1.01
N THR A 23 1.21 13.31 -0.25
CA THR A 23 1.98 14.47 0.21
C THR A 23 2.77 15.04 -0.97
N HIS A 24 2.54 16.28 -1.37
CA HIS A 24 3.28 16.92 -2.48
C HIS A 24 4.32 17.97 -2.02
N GLY A 25 4.54 18.08 -0.70
CA GLY A 25 5.67 18.80 -0.12
C GLY A 25 5.49 20.32 0.06
N SER A 26 4.30 20.88 -0.20
CA SER A 26 4.02 22.28 0.17
C SER A 26 3.60 22.42 1.64
N GLN A 27 3.76 23.61 2.23
CA GLN A 27 3.44 23.85 3.65
C GLN A 27 1.96 23.57 3.99
N VAL A 28 1.02 24.01 3.14
CA VAL A 28 -0.43 23.76 3.34
C VAL A 28 -0.75 22.26 3.25
N GLU A 29 -0.08 21.55 2.34
CA GLU A 29 -0.23 20.10 2.23
C GLU A 29 0.40 19.37 3.43
N ASN A 30 1.47 19.90 4.02
CA ASN A 30 2.10 19.32 5.21
C ASN A 30 1.21 19.45 6.46
N ASP A 31 0.54 20.60 6.65
CA ASP A 31 -0.43 20.78 7.75
C ASP A 31 -1.61 19.80 7.60
N THR A 32 -2.11 19.64 6.37
CA THR A 32 -3.19 18.70 6.04
C THR A 32 -2.73 17.25 6.26
N ALA A 33 -1.53 16.88 5.81
CA ALA A 33 -0.96 15.56 6.02
C ALA A 33 -0.79 15.25 7.51
N THR A 34 -0.35 16.23 8.30
CA THR A 34 -0.23 16.10 9.77
C THR A 34 -1.60 15.88 10.39
N ALA A 35 -2.62 16.64 9.99
CA ALA A 35 -3.98 16.46 10.49
C ALA A 35 -4.55 15.06 10.17
N CYS A 36 -4.28 14.53 8.96
CA CYS A 36 -4.68 13.18 8.60
C CYS A 36 -3.94 12.10 9.42
N VAL A 37 -2.64 12.28 9.71
CA VAL A 37 -1.89 11.38 10.60
C VAL A 37 -2.49 11.40 12.02
N ARG A 38 -2.86 12.57 12.53
CA ARG A 38 -3.53 12.68 13.84
C ARG A 38 -4.89 11.97 13.84
N ALA A 39 -5.71 12.19 12.81
CA ALA A 39 -6.98 11.48 12.68
C ALA A 39 -6.79 9.97 12.58
N ALA A 40 -5.72 9.49 11.91
CA ALA A 40 -5.40 8.07 11.86
C ALA A 40 -5.10 7.50 13.25
N LEU A 41 -4.27 8.20 14.04
CA LEU A 41 -3.99 7.83 15.42
C LEU A 41 -5.26 7.84 16.28
N ASP A 42 -6.10 8.87 16.16
CA ASP A 42 -7.34 9.05 16.93
C ASP A 42 -8.34 7.90 16.72
N VAL A 43 -8.40 7.33 15.50
CA VAL A 43 -9.25 6.16 15.18
C VAL A 43 -8.55 4.82 15.41
N GLY A 44 -7.33 4.83 15.95
CA GLY A 44 -6.58 3.66 16.37
C GLY A 44 -5.72 3.00 15.28
N ILE A 45 -5.51 3.65 14.14
CA ILE A 45 -4.50 3.21 13.16
C ILE A 45 -3.11 3.42 13.79
N SER A 46 -2.33 2.35 13.90
CA SER A 46 -0.95 2.38 14.40
C SER A 46 0.09 2.17 13.29
N THR A 47 -0.36 1.70 12.11
CA THR A 47 0.51 1.34 11.00
C THR A 47 0.53 2.42 9.92
N PHE A 48 1.74 2.85 9.53
CA PHE A 48 1.98 3.94 8.59
C PHE A 48 2.90 3.50 7.46
N ASP A 49 2.53 3.82 6.21
CA ASP A 49 3.29 3.47 5.01
C ASP A 49 3.76 4.72 4.26
N THR A 50 5.04 4.70 3.88
CA THR A 50 5.67 5.74 3.06
C THR A 50 6.73 5.13 2.14
N ALA A 51 7.49 5.94 1.41
CA ALA A 51 8.63 5.49 0.61
C ALA A 51 9.62 6.65 0.43
N ASP A 52 10.89 6.32 0.21
CA ASP A 52 11.94 7.31 -0.07
C ASP A 52 11.64 8.16 -1.31
N VAL A 53 11.07 7.57 -2.35
CA VAL A 53 10.74 8.26 -3.60
C VAL A 53 9.54 9.21 -3.49
N TYR A 54 8.68 9.05 -2.47
CA TYR A 54 7.46 9.85 -2.35
C TYR A 54 7.77 11.33 -2.11
N ALA A 55 7.27 12.17 -3.03
CA ALA A 55 7.61 13.59 -3.13
C ALA A 55 9.12 13.87 -3.01
N ASN A 56 9.94 13.02 -3.64
CA ASN A 56 11.39 13.10 -3.59
C ASN A 56 11.91 13.25 -2.15
N THR A 57 11.62 12.25 -1.31
CA THR A 57 11.98 12.13 0.11
C THR A 57 11.17 13.00 1.08
N GLN A 58 10.40 13.97 0.61
CA GLN A 58 9.70 14.91 1.51
C GLN A 58 8.59 14.22 2.33
N ALA A 59 7.94 13.17 1.80
CA ALA A 59 6.88 12.47 2.51
C ALA A 59 7.38 11.84 3.82
N GLU A 60 8.60 11.30 3.86
CA GLU A 60 9.19 10.74 5.08
C GLU A 60 9.47 11.82 6.14
N VAL A 61 9.90 13.02 5.71
CA VAL A 61 10.12 14.15 6.62
C VAL A 61 8.80 14.56 7.29
N VAL A 62 7.74 14.67 6.50
CA VAL A 62 6.41 15.06 7.00
C VAL A 62 5.86 14.01 7.96
N LEU A 63 6.00 12.71 7.63
CA LEU A 63 5.56 11.64 8.51
C LEU A 63 6.36 11.63 9.82
N GLY A 64 7.68 11.78 9.76
CA GLY A 64 8.54 11.85 10.94
C GLY A 64 8.17 13.00 11.88
N GLU A 65 7.92 14.20 11.35
CA GLU A 65 7.44 15.32 12.15
C GLU A 65 6.02 15.09 12.71
N ALA A 66 5.11 14.50 11.91
CA ALA A 66 3.73 14.25 12.34
C ALA A 66 3.64 13.22 13.47
N LEU A 67 4.51 12.21 13.48
CA LEU A 67 4.59 11.16 14.51
C LEU A 67 5.44 11.56 15.73
N LYS A 68 6.05 12.74 15.72
CA LYS A 68 6.89 13.20 16.82
C LYS A 68 6.11 13.28 18.13
N GLY A 69 6.68 12.69 19.18
CA GLY A 69 6.08 12.62 20.52
C GLY A 69 5.22 11.39 20.76
N GLU A 70 4.87 10.64 19.72
CA GLU A 70 4.24 9.33 19.88
C GLU A 70 5.21 8.30 20.45
N ARG A 71 4.66 7.34 21.20
CA ARG A 71 5.45 6.24 21.74
C ARG A 71 5.87 5.32 20.58
N ARG A 72 7.18 5.19 20.33
CA ARG A 72 7.73 4.46 19.18
C ARG A 72 7.27 3.00 19.10
N GLU A 73 7.15 2.32 20.23
CA GLU A 73 6.74 0.91 20.30
C GLU A 73 5.22 0.73 20.29
N SER A 74 4.47 1.80 20.00
CA SER A 74 3.04 1.79 19.70
C SER A 74 2.75 2.08 18.21
N LEU A 75 3.80 2.14 17.39
CA LEU A 75 3.71 2.44 15.96
C LEU A 75 4.40 1.35 15.14
N GLU A 76 3.83 1.07 13.97
CA GLU A 76 4.49 0.30 12.92
C GLU A 76 4.76 1.23 11.73
N ILE A 77 6.04 1.49 11.46
CA ILE A 77 6.46 2.40 10.37
C ILE A 77 7.08 1.59 9.24
N PHE A 78 6.47 1.71 8.07
CA PHE A 78 6.91 1.03 6.85
C PHE A 78 7.50 2.05 5.87
N THR A 79 8.63 1.71 5.27
CA THR A 79 9.17 2.47 4.14
C THR A 79 9.74 1.54 3.08
N LYS A 80 10.12 2.11 1.93
CA LYS A 80 10.49 1.36 0.73
C LYS A 80 11.71 1.98 0.06
N VAL A 81 12.40 1.17 -0.72
CA VAL A 81 13.52 1.56 -1.58
C VAL A 81 13.38 0.93 -2.96
N TYR A 82 13.61 1.74 -4.00
CA TYR A 82 13.83 1.33 -5.39
C TYR A 82 13.97 2.55 -6.29
N GLY A 83 13.00 3.47 -6.20
CA GLY A 83 12.83 4.54 -7.17
C GLY A 83 13.93 5.60 -7.06
N PRO A 84 14.18 6.36 -8.14
CA PRO A 84 15.26 7.34 -8.17
C PRO A 84 15.03 8.47 -7.16
N THR A 85 15.95 8.65 -6.22
CA THR A 85 15.92 9.77 -5.25
C THR A 85 17.04 10.77 -5.50
N GLY A 86 16.91 11.99 -4.94
CA GLY A 86 17.98 12.99 -4.99
C GLY A 86 18.29 13.49 -6.41
N PRO A 87 19.58 13.57 -6.83
CA PRO A 87 19.97 14.04 -8.15
C PRO A 87 19.72 13.03 -9.28
N LYS A 88 19.21 11.82 -8.95
CA LYS A 88 18.92 10.75 -9.91
C LYS A 88 20.17 10.30 -10.69
N GLY A 89 21.28 10.15 -9.98
CA GLY A 89 22.50 9.53 -10.50
C GLY A 89 22.33 8.04 -10.75
N HIS A 90 23.32 7.43 -11.40
CA HIS A 90 23.26 6.03 -11.85
C HIS A 90 23.08 4.98 -10.72
N ASN A 91 23.41 5.32 -9.47
CA ASN A 91 23.26 4.46 -8.29
C ASN A 91 22.16 4.95 -7.33
N ASP A 92 21.36 5.93 -7.75
CA ASP A 92 20.28 6.49 -6.92
C ASP A 92 18.95 5.75 -7.12
N THR A 93 18.97 4.56 -7.74
CA THR A 93 17.81 3.71 -8.07
C THR A 93 18.18 2.22 -7.98
N GLY A 94 17.17 1.35 -7.97
CA GLY A 94 17.27 -0.11 -7.97
C GLY A 94 17.50 -0.70 -6.58
N LEU A 95 17.92 -1.96 -6.54
CA LEU A 95 18.11 -2.74 -5.30
C LEU A 95 19.56 -3.17 -5.08
N SER A 96 20.52 -2.44 -5.66
CA SER A 96 21.93 -2.65 -5.34
C SER A 96 22.19 -2.44 -3.85
N ARG A 97 23.18 -3.16 -3.31
CA ARG A 97 23.60 -2.99 -1.91
C ARG A 97 23.89 -1.53 -1.56
N LYS A 98 24.52 -0.80 -2.49
CA LYS A 98 24.85 0.63 -2.32
C LYS A 98 23.58 1.45 -2.11
N HIS A 99 22.61 1.33 -3.02
CA HIS A 99 21.39 2.10 -2.95
C HIS A 99 20.56 1.74 -1.71
N ILE A 100 20.36 0.45 -1.44
CA ILE A 100 19.64 -0.04 -0.25
C ILE A 100 20.22 0.55 1.05
N THR A 101 21.55 0.54 1.18
CA THR A 101 22.25 1.00 2.39
C THR A 101 22.18 2.52 2.54
N GLU A 102 22.35 3.27 1.45
CA GLU A 102 22.29 4.73 1.47
C GLU A 102 20.87 5.23 1.70
N SER A 103 19.87 4.61 1.07
CA SER A 103 18.46 4.96 1.21
C SER A 103 17.97 4.77 2.64
N ILE A 104 18.24 3.62 3.30
CA ILE A 104 17.76 3.40 4.67
C ILE A 104 18.36 4.41 5.65
N ASN A 105 19.65 4.77 5.49
CA ASN A 105 20.28 5.78 6.34
C ASN A 105 19.60 7.15 6.17
N GLY A 106 19.20 7.49 4.95
CA GLY A 106 18.42 8.70 4.66
C GLY A 106 17.02 8.63 5.26
N SER A 107 16.30 7.53 5.06
CA SER A 107 14.95 7.32 5.57
C SER A 107 14.87 7.42 7.08
N LEU A 108 15.76 6.75 7.82
CA LEU A 108 15.80 6.81 9.28
C LEU A 108 16.00 8.24 9.80
N LYS A 109 16.86 9.03 9.15
CA LYS A 109 17.07 10.45 9.50
C LYS A 109 15.80 11.28 9.27
N ARG A 110 15.10 11.08 8.16
CA ARG A 110 13.87 11.83 7.82
C ARG A 110 12.69 11.44 8.72
N LEU A 111 12.55 10.14 8.99
CA LEU A 111 11.53 9.57 9.87
C LEU A 111 11.83 9.78 11.36
N GLN A 112 13.04 10.25 11.72
CA GLN A 112 13.46 10.55 13.09
C GLN A 112 13.35 9.33 14.03
N THR A 113 13.76 8.16 13.54
CA THR A 113 13.75 6.88 14.28
C THR A 113 15.04 6.10 14.01
N ASP A 114 15.42 5.23 14.94
CA ASP A 114 16.62 4.38 14.80
C ASP A 114 16.34 3.13 13.94
N TYR A 115 15.08 2.73 13.83
CA TYR A 115 14.64 1.59 13.04
C TYR A 115 13.26 1.79 12.41
N VAL A 116 13.02 1.07 11.32
CA VAL A 116 11.67 0.85 10.74
C VAL A 116 11.22 -0.58 10.99
N ASP A 117 9.91 -0.78 11.15
CA ASP A 117 9.34 -2.09 11.44
C ASP A 117 9.39 -2.98 10.20
N LEU A 118 9.08 -2.40 9.03
CA LEU A 118 9.11 -3.09 7.74
C LEU A 118 9.86 -2.24 6.71
N TYR A 119 10.87 -2.82 6.09
CA TYR A 119 11.55 -2.21 4.95
C TYR A 119 11.29 -3.05 3.70
N GLN A 120 10.82 -2.39 2.64
CA GLN A 120 10.30 -3.09 1.47
C GLN A 120 11.11 -2.79 0.21
N ALA A 121 11.37 -3.82 -0.60
CA ALA A 121 11.71 -3.61 -2.00
C ALA A 121 10.48 -3.04 -2.72
N HIS A 122 10.54 -1.81 -3.19
CA HIS A 122 9.36 -1.15 -3.79
C HIS A 122 8.95 -1.78 -5.12
N ARG A 123 9.88 -2.42 -5.83
CA ARG A 123 9.66 -3.22 -7.05
C ARG A 123 10.64 -4.39 -7.06
N TYR A 124 10.49 -5.33 -7.99
CA TYR A 124 11.54 -6.29 -8.30
C TYR A 124 12.63 -5.61 -9.16
N ASP A 125 13.91 -5.84 -8.86
CA ASP A 125 15.02 -5.30 -9.67
C ASP A 125 15.63 -6.39 -10.53
N VAL A 126 15.34 -6.37 -11.83
CA VAL A 126 15.87 -7.34 -12.81
C VAL A 126 17.37 -7.13 -13.12
N GLU A 127 17.94 -5.99 -12.72
CA GLU A 127 19.35 -5.66 -12.99
C GLU A 127 20.29 -5.94 -11.80
N THR A 128 19.73 -6.19 -10.60
CA THR A 128 20.53 -6.59 -9.43
C THR A 128 20.29 -8.07 -9.11
N PRO A 129 21.34 -8.89 -8.93
CA PRO A 129 21.17 -10.26 -8.44
C PRO A 129 20.34 -10.30 -7.15
N LEU A 130 19.38 -11.22 -7.09
CA LEU A 130 18.48 -11.34 -5.95
C LEU A 130 19.25 -11.62 -4.66
N GLU A 131 20.34 -12.38 -4.74
CA GLU A 131 21.23 -12.70 -3.62
C GLU A 131 21.89 -11.45 -3.04
N GLU A 132 22.31 -10.49 -3.87
CA GLU A 132 22.88 -9.23 -3.40
C GLU A 132 21.83 -8.42 -2.64
N THR A 133 20.63 -8.30 -3.21
CA THR A 133 19.48 -7.60 -2.61
C THR A 133 19.13 -8.20 -1.25
N MET A 134 18.94 -9.52 -1.19
CA MET A 134 18.53 -10.22 0.03
C MET A 134 19.63 -10.19 1.09
N GLN A 135 20.92 -10.30 0.71
CA GLN A 135 22.02 -10.15 1.65
C GLN A 135 22.10 -8.71 2.19
N ALA A 136 21.85 -7.69 1.37
CA ALA A 136 21.82 -6.30 1.84
C ALA A 136 20.72 -6.10 2.88
N PHE A 137 19.51 -6.61 2.64
CA PHE A 137 18.44 -6.61 3.63
C PHE A 137 18.82 -7.37 4.90
N ALA A 138 19.44 -8.54 4.78
CA ALA A 138 19.86 -9.32 5.94
C ALA A 138 20.87 -8.57 6.81
N ASP A 139 21.80 -7.84 6.20
CA ASP A 139 22.77 -7.02 6.92
C ASP A 139 22.10 -5.84 7.64
N LEU A 140 21.05 -5.24 7.08
CA LEU A 140 20.28 -4.18 7.75
C LEU A 140 19.49 -4.69 8.96
N VAL A 141 18.92 -5.89 8.87
CA VAL A 141 18.28 -6.56 10.01
C VAL A 141 19.30 -6.82 11.13
N ARG A 142 20.48 -7.34 10.79
CA ARG A 142 21.56 -7.57 11.77
C ARG A 142 22.09 -6.27 12.39
N GLN A 143 22.04 -5.15 11.65
CA GLN A 143 22.38 -3.82 12.15
C GLN A 143 21.29 -3.23 13.06
N GLY A 144 20.11 -3.86 13.18
CA GLY A 144 18.99 -3.35 13.97
C GLY A 144 18.28 -2.15 13.35
N LYS A 145 18.54 -1.83 12.08
CA LYS A 145 17.90 -0.71 11.36
C LYS A 145 16.50 -1.06 10.83
N VAL A 146 16.24 -2.35 10.69
CA VAL A 146 15.01 -2.90 10.13
C VAL A 146 14.64 -4.14 10.94
N LEU A 147 13.36 -4.29 11.30
CA LEU A 147 12.89 -5.48 12.00
C LEU A 147 12.47 -6.60 11.04
N TYR A 148 11.71 -6.27 10.00
CA TYR A 148 11.16 -7.20 9.02
C TYR A 148 11.36 -6.72 7.59
N ILE A 149 11.41 -7.67 6.65
CA ILE A 149 11.53 -7.38 5.22
C ILE A 149 10.18 -7.65 4.53
N GLY A 150 9.85 -6.78 3.58
CA GLY A 150 8.73 -6.96 2.66
C GLY A 150 9.15 -6.68 1.22
N VAL A 151 8.21 -6.90 0.30
CA VAL A 151 8.37 -6.61 -1.11
C VAL A 151 7.08 -5.99 -1.65
N SER A 152 7.11 -5.37 -2.82
CA SER A 152 5.95 -4.76 -3.47
C SER A 152 5.95 -5.11 -4.94
N GLU A 153 4.78 -5.52 -5.45
CA GLU A 153 4.59 -5.97 -6.84
C GLU A 153 5.48 -7.16 -7.25
N TRP A 154 5.79 -8.07 -6.32
CA TRP A 154 6.48 -9.31 -6.67
C TRP A 154 5.47 -10.40 -7.05
N ASN A 155 5.77 -11.13 -8.12
CA ASN A 155 4.95 -12.27 -8.55
C ASN A 155 5.22 -13.53 -7.73
N ALA A 156 4.44 -14.59 -7.97
CA ALA A 156 4.51 -15.82 -7.20
C ALA A 156 5.89 -16.50 -7.22
N GLN A 157 6.59 -16.49 -8.36
CA GLN A 157 7.93 -17.10 -8.46
C GLN A 157 8.98 -16.28 -7.70
N GLN A 158 8.96 -14.96 -7.87
CA GLN A 158 9.87 -14.04 -7.18
C GLN A 158 9.69 -14.13 -5.65
N LEU A 159 8.45 -14.29 -5.16
CA LEU A 159 8.18 -14.52 -3.74
C LEU A 159 8.83 -15.82 -3.24
N ARG A 160 8.71 -16.92 -4.00
CA ARG A 160 9.34 -18.20 -3.63
C ARG A 160 10.87 -18.09 -3.58
N ASP A 161 11.46 -17.45 -4.59
CA ASP A 161 12.91 -17.28 -4.67
C ASP A 161 13.43 -16.39 -3.52
N GLY A 162 12.74 -15.28 -3.24
CA GLY A 162 13.06 -14.40 -2.12
C GLY A 162 12.89 -15.07 -0.76
N ALA A 163 11.82 -15.84 -0.57
CA ALA A 163 11.56 -16.56 0.67
C ALA A 163 12.62 -17.66 0.93
N ALA A 164 13.07 -18.35 -0.11
CA ALA A 164 14.15 -19.33 0.00
C ALA A 164 15.45 -18.68 0.52
N LEU A 165 15.84 -17.54 -0.06
CA LEU A 165 17.02 -16.77 0.38
C LEU A 165 16.83 -16.17 1.78
N ALA A 166 15.65 -15.66 2.11
CA ALA A 166 15.36 -15.13 3.44
C ALA A 166 15.57 -16.20 4.52
N LYS A 167 15.13 -17.43 4.25
CA LYS A 167 15.35 -18.59 5.13
C LYS A 167 16.83 -18.94 5.27
N GLU A 168 17.59 -18.96 4.17
CA GLU A 168 19.04 -19.21 4.21
C GLU A 168 19.80 -18.15 5.02
N LEU A 169 19.41 -16.88 4.84
CA LEU A 169 20.04 -15.73 5.50
C LEU A 169 19.59 -15.53 6.96
N GLY A 170 18.56 -16.25 7.41
CA GLY A 170 18.01 -16.16 8.76
C GLY A 170 17.24 -14.86 9.02
N ILE A 171 16.54 -14.33 8.01
CA ILE A 171 15.68 -13.15 8.12
C ILE A 171 14.23 -13.48 7.77
N GLN A 172 13.32 -12.56 8.11
CA GLN A 172 11.89 -12.71 7.91
C GLN A 172 11.42 -11.86 6.72
N LEU A 173 11.00 -12.51 5.64
CA LEU A 173 10.23 -11.91 4.55
C LEU A 173 8.74 -12.16 4.83
N ILE A 174 7.99 -11.12 5.21
CA ILE A 174 6.66 -11.30 5.82
C ILE A 174 5.51 -10.65 5.05
N SER A 175 5.82 -9.75 4.10
CA SER A 175 4.79 -9.04 3.35
C SER A 175 5.08 -8.93 1.86
N ASN A 176 4.00 -8.90 1.09
CA ASN A 176 3.97 -8.40 -0.28
C ASN A 176 2.97 -7.23 -0.36
N GLN A 177 3.30 -6.15 -1.07
CA GLN A 177 2.47 -4.96 -1.18
C GLN A 177 1.97 -4.76 -2.63
N PRO A 178 0.92 -5.47 -3.07
CA PRO A 178 0.36 -5.35 -4.42
C PRO A 178 -0.80 -4.36 -4.52
N GLU A 179 -1.13 -3.93 -5.74
CA GLU A 179 -2.43 -3.31 -6.02
C GLU A 179 -3.53 -4.36 -5.86
N TYR A 180 -4.61 -4.04 -5.14
CA TYR A 180 -5.76 -4.92 -5.05
C TYR A 180 -7.02 -4.13 -4.75
N SER A 181 -8.08 -4.35 -5.53
CA SER A 181 -9.39 -3.72 -5.36
C SER A 181 -10.46 -4.53 -6.07
N LEU A 182 -11.73 -4.12 -5.94
CA LEU A 182 -12.83 -4.71 -6.70
C LEU A 182 -12.58 -4.76 -8.22
N LEU A 183 -11.79 -3.83 -8.75
CA LEU A 183 -11.48 -3.70 -10.18
C LEU A 183 -10.17 -4.37 -10.61
N TRP A 184 -9.27 -4.68 -9.67
CA TRP A 184 -7.93 -5.18 -9.96
C TRP A 184 -7.60 -6.32 -9.01
N ARG A 185 -7.61 -7.54 -9.54
CA ARG A 185 -7.60 -8.80 -8.78
C ARG A 185 -6.56 -9.81 -9.28
N VAL A 186 -5.58 -9.34 -10.04
CA VAL A 186 -4.51 -10.13 -10.69
C VAL A 186 -3.69 -10.99 -9.72
N ILE A 187 -3.71 -10.67 -8.42
CA ILE A 187 -2.98 -11.42 -7.39
C ILE A 187 -3.69 -12.69 -6.92
N GLU A 188 -4.99 -12.85 -7.21
CA GLU A 188 -5.82 -13.89 -6.58
C GLU A 188 -5.42 -15.31 -7.00
N GLU A 189 -5.07 -15.52 -8.27
CA GLU A 189 -4.81 -16.86 -8.81
C GLU A 189 -3.45 -17.42 -8.40
N GLU A 190 -2.40 -16.60 -8.41
CA GLU A 190 -1.01 -17.09 -8.20
C GLU A 190 -0.33 -16.50 -6.96
N VAL A 191 -0.39 -15.18 -6.79
CA VAL A 191 0.36 -14.46 -5.74
C VAL A 191 -0.18 -14.78 -4.36
N VAL A 192 -1.50 -14.75 -4.17
CA VAL A 192 -2.13 -15.05 -2.87
C VAL A 192 -1.87 -16.49 -2.43
N PRO A 193 -2.07 -17.53 -3.28
CA PRO A 193 -1.71 -18.90 -2.91
C PRO A 193 -0.24 -19.09 -2.57
N ALA A 194 0.68 -18.53 -3.36
CA ALA A 194 2.11 -18.60 -3.07
C ALA A 194 2.45 -17.87 -1.76
N SER A 195 1.81 -16.74 -1.48
CA SER A 195 2.02 -16.01 -0.24
C SER A 195 1.55 -16.80 0.99
N LYS A 196 0.39 -17.46 0.91
CA LYS A 196 -0.10 -18.36 1.96
C LYS A 196 0.86 -19.53 2.21
N GLU A 197 1.38 -20.14 1.14
CA GLU A 197 2.38 -21.22 1.20
C GLU A 197 3.64 -20.78 1.98
N LEU A 198 4.09 -19.55 1.75
CA LEU A 198 5.35 -19.01 2.29
C LEU A 198 5.19 -18.33 3.66
N GLY A 199 3.96 -18.15 4.15
CA GLY A 199 3.69 -17.37 5.36
C GLY A 199 3.87 -15.87 5.17
N ILE A 200 3.53 -15.36 3.99
CA ILE A 200 3.57 -13.94 3.60
C ILE A 200 2.14 -13.42 3.52
N SER A 201 1.86 -12.25 4.11
CA SER A 201 0.55 -11.59 3.97
C SER A 201 0.61 -10.43 2.97
N GLN A 202 -0.54 -10.02 2.47
CA GLN A 202 -0.65 -8.84 1.61
C GLN A 202 -0.90 -7.58 2.45
N ILE A 203 -0.24 -6.49 2.07
CA ILE A 203 -0.62 -5.13 2.43
C ILE A 203 -1.07 -4.47 1.13
N VAL A 204 -2.35 -4.20 0.93
CA VAL A 204 -2.82 -3.82 -0.42
C VAL A 204 -2.87 -2.31 -0.61
N TRP A 205 -2.47 -1.81 -1.78
CA TRP A 205 -2.59 -0.40 -2.13
C TRP A 205 -3.68 -0.16 -3.19
N SER A 206 -4.14 1.09 -3.28
CA SER A 206 -5.29 1.51 -4.12
C SER A 206 -6.57 0.67 -3.91
N PRO A 207 -6.98 0.32 -2.66
CA PRO A 207 -8.16 -0.52 -2.42
C PRO A 207 -9.47 0.09 -2.89
N ILE A 208 -9.51 1.42 -3.07
CA ILE A 208 -10.64 2.18 -3.61
C ILE A 208 -10.40 2.67 -5.05
N ALA A 209 -9.46 2.07 -5.78
CA ALA A 209 -9.10 2.38 -7.16
C ALA A 209 -8.91 3.88 -7.41
N GLN A 210 -7.96 4.50 -6.71
CA GLN A 210 -7.68 5.94 -6.80
C GLN A 210 -8.88 6.86 -6.46
N GLY A 211 -9.89 6.31 -5.78
CA GLY A 211 -11.13 6.98 -5.38
C GLY A 211 -12.30 6.77 -6.34
N VAL A 212 -12.17 5.93 -7.37
CA VAL A 212 -13.28 5.57 -8.27
C VAL A 212 -14.35 4.78 -7.53
N LEU A 213 -13.95 3.82 -6.69
CA LEU A 213 -14.88 2.95 -5.95
C LEU A 213 -15.65 3.67 -4.82
N THR A 214 -15.47 4.97 -4.65
CA THR A 214 -16.27 5.75 -3.67
C THR A 214 -17.61 6.24 -4.24
N GLY A 215 -17.90 5.98 -5.53
CA GLY A 215 -19.13 6.45 -6.20
C GLY A 215 -19.22 7.95 -6.47
N LYS A 216 -18.15 8.72 -6.20
CA LYS A 216 -18.17 10.19 -6.35
C LYS A 216 -18.07 10.66 -7.79
N TYR A 217 -17.60 9.81 -8.70
CA TYR A 217 -17.55 10.10 -10.13
C TYR A 217 -18.74 9.43 -10.80
N LYS A 218 -19.49 10.21 -11.59
CA LYS A 218 -20.72 9.76 -12.26
C LYS A 218 -20.62 10.05 -13.75
N LYS A 219 -21.07 9.09 -14.56
CA LYS A 219 -21.10 9.20 -16.01
C LYS A 219 -21.86 10.43 -16.47
N GLY A 220 -21.25 11.21 -17.37
CA GLY A 220 -21.84 12.43 -17.92
C GLY A 220 -22.00 13.60 -16.94
N GLN A 221 -21.47 13.50 -15.72
CA GLN A 221 -21.48 14.59 -14.73
C GLN A 221 -20.13 15.29 -14.67
N GLU A 222 -20.14 16.54 -14.19
CA GLU A 222 -18.91 17.28 -13.92
C GLU A 222 -18.09 16.58 -12.83
N LEU A 223 -16.76 16.55 -13.03
CA LEU A 223 -15.84 15.97 -12.06
C LEU A 223 -15.86 16.82 -10.77
N PRO A 224 -15.93 16.19 -9.58
CA PRO A 224 -15.93 16.95 -8.32
C PRO A 224 -14.66 17.81 -8.19
N ALA A 225 -14.82 19.08 -7.81
CA ALA A 225 -13.70 19.99 -7.61
C ALA A 225 -12.73 19.49 -6.53
N GLY A 226 -11.42 19.63 -6.78
CA GLY A 226 -10.37 19.15 -5.86
C GLY A 226 -10.30 17.62 -5.76
N SER A 227 -10.97 16.89 -6.65
CA SER A 227 -10.80 15.44 -6.76
C SER A 227 -9.53 15.10 -7.52
N ARG A 228 -9.07 13.85 -7.37
CA ARG A 228 -7.91 13.34 -8.10
C ARG A 228 -8.11 13.43 -9.62
N ALA A 229 -9.33 13.29 -10.12
CA ALA A 229 -9.62 13.42 -11.55
C ALA A 229 -9.44 14.85 -12.09
N THR A 230 -9.41 15.86 -11.21
CA THR A 230 -9.15 17.27 -11.55
C THR A 230 -7.72 17.72 -11.26
N ASP A 231 -6.86 16.84 -10.74
CA ASP A 231 -5.48 17.15 -10.40
C ASP A 231 -4.55 17.02 -11.62
N ASP A 232 -4.03 18.16 -12.07
CA ASP A 232 -3.13 18.28 -13.21
C ASP A 232 -1.67 17.92 -12.89
N LYS A 233 -1.33 17.72 -11.60
CA LYS A 233 0.01 17.30 -11.15
C LYS A 233 0.27 15.80 -11.26
N GLY A 234 -0.62 15.06 -11.93
CA GLY A 234 -0.49 13.63 -12.21
C GLY A 234 -1.69 12.79 -11.74
N GLY A 235 -2.50 13.29 -10.81
CA GLY A 235 -3.69 12.60 -10.31
C GLY A 235 -4.65 12.17 -11.42
N ALA A 236 -4.94 13.07 -12.37
CA ALA A 236 -5.84 12.79 -13.48
C ALA A 236 -5.31 11.66 -14.40
N GLY A 237 -3.98 11.61 -14.61
CA GLY A 237 -3.34 10.53 -15.36
C GLY A 237 -3.49 9.18 -14.67
N MET A 238 -3.24 9.12 -13.37
CA MET A 238 -3.26 7.87 -12.60
C MET A 238 -4.66 7.24 -12.48
N ILE A 239 -5.71 8.07 -12.39
CA ILE A 239 -7.09 7.58 -12.29
C ILE A 239 -7.71 7.25 -13.65
N SER A 240 -7.16 7.76 -14.75
CA SER A 240 -7.78 7.73 -16.09
C SER A 240 -8.25 6.35 -16.55
N ARG A 241 -7.48 5.28 -16.28
CA ARG A 241 -7.83 3.90 -16.65
C ARG A 241 -9.15 3.39 -16.04
N TRP A 242 -9.55 3.99 -14.92
CA TRP A 242 -10.76 3.65 -14.18
C TRP A 242 -11.97 4.55 -14.49
N MET A 243 -11.78 5.60 -15.27
CA MET A 243 -12.83 6.58 -15.59
C MET A 243 -13.68 6.19 -16.81
N ARG A 244 -13.73 4.90 -17.15
CA ARG A 244 -14.53 4.37 -18.26
C ARG A 244 -16.00 4.28 -17.86
N ASP A 245 -16.90 4.53 -18.81
CA ASP A 245 -18.35 4.57 -18.54
C ASP A 245 -18.90 3.28 -17.94
N ASP A 246 -18.46 2.12 -18.43
CA ASP A 246 -18.85 0.80 -17.91
C ASP A 246 -18.39 0.58 -16.46
N VAL A 247 -17.20 1.07 -16.11
CA VAL A 247 -16.71 1.06 -14.72
C VAL A 247 -17.58 1.95 -13.83
N LEU A 248 -17.89 3.17 -14.26
CA LEU A 248 -18.71 4.09 -13.47
C LEU A 248 -20.15 3.56 -13.29
N ASP A 249 -20.71 2.95 -14.33
CA ASP A 249 -22.04 2.31 -14.29
C ASP A 249 -22.05 1.10 -13.32
N ALA A 250 -20.99 0.30 -13.27
CA ALA A 250 -20.84 -0.78 -12.30
C ALA A 250 -20.66 -0.26 -10.86
N VAL A 251 -19.81 0.75 -10.67
CA VAL A 251 -19.61 1.36 -9.34
C VAL A 251 -20.89 1.95 -8.78
N ALA A 252 -21.75 2.56 -9.61
CA ALA A 252 -23.04 3.06 -9.15
C ALA A 252 -23.95 1.95 -8.57
N GLN A 253 -23.81 0.70 -9.03
CA GLN A 253 -24.57 -0.43 -8.51
C GLN A 253 -24.12 -0.87 -7.11
N LEU A 254 -22.96 -0.42 -6.62
CA LEU A 254 -22.53 -0.65 -5.24
C LEU A 254 -23.31 0.19 -4.22
N GLU A 255 -23.88 1.32 -4.61
CA GLU A 255 -24.60 2.23 -3.70
C GLU A 255 -25.71 1.51 -2.92
N PRO A 256 -26.68 0.81 -3.56
CA PRO A 256 -27.71 0.07 -2.83
C PRO A 256 -27.15 -1.09 -2.00
N ILE A 257 -26.10 -1.78 -2.47
CA ILE A 257 -25.48 -2.88 -1.72
C ILE A 257 -24.86 -2.38 -0.42
N ALA A 258 -24.11 -1.27 -0.50
CA ALA A 258 -23.48 -0.65 0.66
C ALA A 258 -24.55 -0.12 1.65
N ALA A 259 -25.58 0.54 1.13
CA ALA A 259 -26.67 1.11 1.94
C ALA A 259 -27.44 0.04 2.74
N ASP A 260 -27.68 -1.14 2.15
CA ASP A 260 -28.38 -2.25 2.81
C ASP A 260 -27.69 -2.71 4.11
N ILE A 261 -26.37 -2.59 4.18
CA ILE A 261 -25.56 -2.94 5.35
C ILE A 261 -25.01 -1.73 6.11
N GLY A 262 -25.53 -0.53 5.83
CA GLY A 262 -25.17 0.69 6.54
C GLY A 262 -23.76 1.21 6.28
N LEU A 263 -23.16 0.86 5.14
CA LEU A 263 -21.84 1.33 4.71
C LEU A 263 -21.93 2.33 3.56
N THR A 264 -20.90 3.15 3.40
CA THR A 264 -20.62 3.85 2.15
C THR A 264 -19.94 2.91 1.15
N GLN A 265 -19.97 3.25 -0.14
CA GLN A 265 -19.27 2.46 -1.17
C GLN A 265 -17.76 2.36 -0.91
N ALA A 266 -17.15 3.41 -0.35
CA ALA A 266 -15.73 3.39 0.03
C ALA A 266 -15.46 2.39 1.16
N GLN A 267 -16.29 2.40 2.21
CA GLN A 267 -16.19 1.46 3.32
C GLN A 267 -16.47 0.02 2.86
N LEU A 268 -17.47 -0.19 2.00
CA LEU A 268 -17.75 -1.50 1.42
C LEU A 268 -16.55 -2.04 0.62
N SER A 269 -15.93 -1.18 -0.21
CA SER A 269 -14.76 -1.57 -1.01
C SER A 269 -13.56 -1.94 -0.14
N LEU A 270 -13.34 -1.20 0.95
CA LEU A 270 -12.31 -1.50 1.95
C LEU A 270 -12.59 -2.80 2.71
N ALA A 271 -13.83 -3.00 3.16
CA ALA A 271 -14.25 -4.24 3.82
C ALA A 271 -14.11 -5.45 2.88
N TRP A 272 -14.38 -5.27 1.58
CA TRP A 272 -14.24 -6.33 0.59
C TRP A 272 -12.78 -6.75 0.40
N VAL A 273 -11.82 -5.82 0.27
CA VAL A 273 -10.40 -6.22 0.18
C VAL A 273 -9.92 -6.90 1.46
N LEU A 274 -10.44 -6.48 2.63
CA LEU A 274 -10.13 -7.08 3.93
C LEU A 274 -10.84 -8.42 4.17
N HIS A 275 -11.83 -8.77 3.35
CA HIS A 275 -12.50 -10.07 3.39
C HIS A 275 -11.56 -11.20 2.93
N ASN A 276 -10.58 -10.89 2.07
CA ASN A 276 -9.52 -11.84 1.72
C ASN A 276 -8.63 -12.08 2.96
N ASP A 277 -8.61 -13.32 3.44
CA ASP A 277 -7.91 -13.75 4.66
C ASP A 277 -6.38 -13.59 4.57
N ASN A 278 -5.81 -13.48 3.36
CA ASN A 278 -4.38 -13.21 3.19
C ASN A 278 -4.03 -11.71 3.21
N VAL A 279 -5.03 -10.82 3.17
CA VAL A 279 -4.82 -9.38 3.29
C VAL A 279 -4.76 -9.02 4.76
N ALA A 280 -3.57 -8.63 5.23
CA ALA A 280 -3.36 -8.19 6.61
C ALA A 280 -3.79 -6.72 6.81
N SER A 281 -3.65 -5.89 5.77
CA SER A 281 -4.04 -4.48 5.82
C SER A 281 -4.34 -3.89 4.45
N ALA A 282 -5.23 -2.90 4.40
CA ALA A 282 -5.50 -2.06 3.24
C ALA A 282 -4.96 -0.63 3.46
N ILE A 283 -4.11 -0.16 2.54
CA ILE A 283 -3.53 1.17 2.60
C ILE A 283 -4.56 2.20 2.13
N ILE A 284 -4.93 3.11 3.03
CA ILE A 284 -5.77 4.26 2.72
C ILE A 284 -4.92 5.52 2.57
N GLY A 285 -5.25 6.32 1.57
CA GLY A 285 -4.79 7.70 1.47
C GLY A 285 -5.97 8.66 1.67
N ALA A 286 -5.71 9.81 2.27
CA ALA A 286 -6.72 10.84 2.51
C ALA A 286 -6.17 12.23 2.20
N SER A 287 -7.02 13.10 1.66
CA SER A 287 -6.73 14.53 1.47
C SER A 287 -7.35 15.40 2.56
N ARG A 288 -8.08 14.80 3.51
CA ARG A 288 -8.65 15.46 4.68
C ARG A 288 -8.93 14.45 5.81
N PRO A 289 -8.88 14.86 7.09
CA PRO A 289 -9.11 13.99 8.25
C PRO A 289 -10.39 13.16 8.22
N GLU A 290 -11.50 13.73 7.76
CA GLU A 290 -12.83 13.09 7.80
C GLU A 290 -12.90 11.85 6.89
N GLN A 291 -12.02 11.77 5.87
CA GLN A 291 -11.90 10.57 5.05
C GLN A 291 -11.23 9.43 5.82
N VAL A 292 -10.26 9.74 6.68
CA VAL A 292 -9.61 8.74 7.54
C VAL A 292 -10.63 8.20 8.54
N GLU A 293 -11.36 9.09 9.21
CA GLU A 293 -12.43 8.73 10.15
C GLU A 293 -13.51 7.86 9.49
N SER A 294 -13.97 8.26 8.31
CA SER A 294 -14.97 7.50 7.55
C SER A 294 -14.45 6.13 7.12
N ASN A 295 -13.24 6.05 6.58
CA ASN A 295 -12.66 4.79 6.12
C ASN A 295 -12.41 3.81 7.27
N ALA A 296 -12.10 4.31 8.48
CA ALA A 296 -11.83 3.50 9.66
C ALA A 296 -13.00 2.58 10.06
N VAL A 297 -14.23 2.93 9.69
CA VAL A 297 -15.43 2.11 9.92
C VAL A 297 -15.35 0.76 9.21
N ALA A 298 -14.58 0.64 8.13
CA ALA A 298 -14.44 -0.61 7.39
C ALA A 298 -13.65 -1.70 8.15
N ALA A 299 -12.82 -1.31 9.13
CA ALA A 299 -12.04 -2.26 9.92
C ALA A 299 -12.95 -3.13 10.78
N GLY A 300 -12.75 -4.45 10.74
CA GLY A 300 -13.55 -5.43 11.48
C GLY A 300 -14.93 -5.73 10.89
N VAL A 301 -15.29 -5.14 9.74
CA VAL A 301 -16.55 -5.45 9.06
C VAL A 301 -16.48 -6.84 8.43
N ALA A 302 -17.34 -7.75 8.91
CA ALA A 302 -17.56 -9.03 8.24
C ALA A 302 -18.64 -8.88 7.16
N LEU A 303 -18.31 -9.25 5.93
CA LEU A 303 -19.27 -9.30 4.83
C LEU A 303 -19.94 -10.68 4.79
N GLU A 304 -21.26 -10.70 4.83
CA GLU A 304 -22.07 -11.90 4.64
C GLU A 304 -21.97 -12.42 3.21
N ALA A 305 -22.15 -13.73 3.02
CA ALA A 305 -21.95 -14.39 1.73
C ALA A 305 -22.84 -13.84 0.61
N ASP A 306 -24.08 -13.44 0.92
CA ASP A 306 -25.01 -12.84 -0.05
C ASP A 306 -24.56 -11.45 -0.50
N VAL A 307 -23.98 -10.64 0.40
CA VAL A 307 -23.39 -9.34 0.07
C VAL A 307 -22.20 -9.52 -0.86
N VAL A 308 -21.32 -10.49 -0.56
CA VAL A 308 -20.17 -10.81 -1.41
C VAL A 308 -20.66 -11.25 -2.80
N GLU A 309 -21.63 -12.17 -2.88
CA GLU A 309 -22.19 -12.63 -4.16
C GLU A 309 -22.76 -11.48 -5.01
N ARG A 310 -23.47 -10.53 -4.38
CA ARG A 310 -23.98 -9.34 -5.08
C ARG A 310 -22.86 -8.46 -5.65
N ILE A 311 -21.79 -8.28 -4.89
CA ILE A 311 -20.61 -7.51 -5.33
C ILE A 311 -19.92 -8.23 -6.49
N GLU A 312 -19.72 -9.54 -6.38
CA GLU A 312 -19.14 -10.35 -7.44
C GLU A 312 -19.97 -10.27 -8.73
N GLY A 313 -21.30 -10.29 -8.62
CA GLY A 313 -22.19 -10.11 -9.75
C GLY A 313 -22.04 -8.76 -10.46
N VAL A 314 -21.71 -7.68 -9.74
CA VAL A 314 -21.49 -6.34 -10.32
C VAL A 314 -20.20 -6.26 -11.12
N PHE A 315 -19.13 -6.90 -10.64
CA PHE A 315 -17.79 -6.83 -11.25
C PHE A 315 -17.43 -8.02 -12.14
N ALA A 316 -18.33 -9.01 -12.28
CA ALA A 316 -18.15 -10.15 -13.15
C ALA A 316 -17.87 -9.70 -14.60
N GLY A 317 -16.70 -10.08 -15.12
CA GLY A 317 -16.24 -9.71 -16.46
C GLY A 317 -15.74 -8.27 -16.61
N LEU A 318 -15.71 -7.48 -15.53
CA LEU A 318 -15.15 -6.13 -15.50
C LEU A 318 -13.84 -6.06 -14.71
N ALA A 319 -13.72 -6.83 -13.63
CA ALA A 319 -12.48 -6.91 -12.86
C ALA A 319 -11.36 -7.52 -13.71
N GLU A 320 -10.16 -6.95 -13.62
CA GLU A 320 -8.96 -7.54 -14.23
C GLU A 320 -8.43 -8.64 -13.31
N THR A 321 -8.32 -9.86 -13.85
CA THR A 321 -7.95 -11.07 -13.10
C THR A 321 -6.76 -11.80 -13.72
N ASP A 322 -6.23 -11.34 -14.86
CA ASP A 322 -5.12 -12.00 -15.53
C ASP A 322 -3.84 -11.97 -14.67
N PRO A 323 -3.37 -13.13 -14.15
CA PRO A 323 -2.19 -13.16 -13.28
C PRO A 323 -0.91 -12.81 -14.02
N THR A 324 -0.88 -12.86 -15.36
CA THR A 324 0.31 -12.48 -16.14
C THR A 324 0.63 -10.99 -16.04
N LEU A 325 -0.34 -10.16 -15.63
CA LEU A 325 -0.15 -8.73 -15.37
C LEU A 325 0.63 -8.45 -14.06
N THR A 326 0.97 -9.49 -13.29
CA THR A 326 1.94 -9.40 -12.17
C THR A 326 3.39 -9.42 -12.66
N GLN A 327 3.64 -9.72 -13.94
CA GLN A 327 5.00 -9.74 -14.48
C GLN A 327 5.54 -8.31 -14.65
N MET A 328 6.76 -8.09 -14.17
CA MET A 328 7.45 -6.81 -14.29
C MET A 328 8.10 -6.63 -15.67
N PRO A 329 8.35 -5.38 -16.12
CA PRO A 329 9.09 -5.10 -17.34
C PRO A 329 10.49 -5.74 -17.36
N THR A 330 11.05 -5.95 -18.55
CA THR A 330 12.37 -6.60 -18.75
C THR A 330 13.57 -5.74 -18.36
N GLY A 331 13.36 -4.52 -17.84
CA GLY A 331 14.38 -3.58 -17.39
C GLY A 331 13.86 -2.76 -16.22
N ARG A 332 14.74 -1.98 -15.57
CA ARG A 332 14.30 -1.09 -14.48
C ARG A 332 13.23 -0.09 -14.97
N GLU A 333 12.20 0.10 -14.14
CA GLU A 333 11.26 1.20 -14.34
C GLU A 333 12.01 2.53 -14.14
N ALA A 334 11.88 3.43 -15.12
CA ALA A 334 12.59 4.72 -15.16
C ALA A 334 11.98 5.78 -14.24
#